data_AF-A0A2I0NYM9-F1
#
_entry.id   AF-A0A2I0NYM9-F1
#
_cell.length_a   1.000
_cell.length_b   1.000
_cell.length_c   1.000
_cell.angle_alpha   90.00
_cell.angle_beta   90.00
_cell.angle_gamma   90.00
#
_symmetry.space_group_name_H-M   'P 1'
#
loop_
_entity.id
_entity.type
_entity.pdbx_description
1 polymer ?
#
loop_
_entity_poly.entity_id
_entity_poly.type
_entity_poly.pdbx_seq_one_letter_code
_entity_poly.pdbx_strand_id
1 'polypeptide(L)'
;MKDESEIRVYSESLTRAYQSISSCIPDETPAGCIIIEFKEMIWSYISDAAAFRDRNDPVNEYASHTYAHGWLDTGIFLGYFTTSTPDLCLPGDFRIPVEQHDKLKEKTLRYERMLRDALGSVEPAPESGSPYHGAALWILRIAEDAYILTKNQHHPGTIYTA
;
A
#
# COMPACT_ATOMS: atom_id res chain seq x y z
N MET A 1 0.69 -25.34 11.48
CA MET A 1 0.37 -24.31 12.52
C MET A 1 1.53 -23.32 12.68
N LYS A 2 2.06 -22.79 11.56
CA LYS A 2 3.27 -21.94 11.52
C LYS A 2 3.09 -20.70 10.61
N ASP A 3 1.87 -20.45 10.12
CA ASP A 3 1.60 -19.62 8.94
C ASP A 3 0.94 -18.27 9.24
N GLU A 4 0.13 -18.18 10.31
CA GLU A 4 -0.48 -16.91 10.74
C GLU A 4 0.53 -15.90 11.30
N SER A 5 1.82 -16.27 11.41
CA SER A 5 2.81 -15.45 12.09
C SER A 5 3.28 -14.25 11.28
N GLU A 6 3.44 -14.36 9.96
CA GLU A 6 4.12 -13.32 9.18
C GLU A 6 3.25 -12.09 8.94
N ILE A 7 1.99 -12.29 8.51
CA ILE A 7 1.06 -11.17 8.36
C ILE A 7 0.74 -10.52 9.71
N ARG A 8 0.73 -11.30 10.79
CA ARG A 8 0.52 -10.77 12.13
C ARG A 8 1.72 -9.94 12.58
N VAL A 9 2.94 -10.45 12.40
CA VAL A 9 4.17 -9.70 12.67
C VAL A 9 4.24 -8.43 11.82
N TYR A 10 3.88 -8.52 10.55
CA TYR A 10 3.82 -7.37 9.66
C TYR A 10 2.77 -6.36 10.11
N SER A 11 1.55 -6.81 10.40
CA SER A 11 0.44 -6.00 10.93
C SER A 11 0.82 -5.26 12.22
N GLU A 12 1.51 -5.93 13.14
CA GLU A 12 2.01 -5.31 14.37
C GLU A 12 3.10 -4.29 14.06
N SER A 13 4.00 -4.59 13.14
CA SER A 13 5.11 -3.70 12.76
C SER A 13 4.59 -2.44 12.06
N LEU A 14 3.60 -2.59 11.17
CA LEU A 14 2.90 -1.49 10.52
C LEU A 14 2.13 -0.63 11.53
N THR A 15 1.47 -1.26 12.51
CA THR A 15 0.78 -0.53 13.60
C THR A 15 1.76 0.26 14.44
N ARG A 16 2.92 -0.32 14.78
CA ARG A 16 3.98 0.37 15.51
C ARG A 16 4.56 1.54 14.71
N ALA A 17 4.76 1.36 13.39
CA ALA A 17 5.21 2.43 12.52
C ALA A 17 4.23 3.59 12.50
N TYR A 18 2.94 3.30 12.29
CA TYR A 18 1.86 4.30 12.37
C TYR A 18 1.84 5.04 13.71
N GLN A 19 1.94 4.33 14.83
CA GLN A 19 1.96 4.92 16.17
C GLN A 19 3.18 5.82 16.41
N SER A 20 4.27 5.63 15.65
CA SER A 20 5.50 6.42 15.76
C SER A 20 5.62 7.54 14.71
N ILE A 21 4.56 7.78 13.91
CA ILE A 21 4.51 8.89 12.97
C ILE A 21 4.76 10.21 13.71
N SER A 22 5.73 10.97 13.22
CA SER A 22 6.09 12.29 13.72
C SER A 22 6.26 13.28 12.57
N SER A 23 5.78 14.50 12.75
CA SER A 23 5.96 15.61 11.81
C SER A 23 6.30 16.89 12.57
N CYS A 24 7.08 17.77 11.93
CA CYS A 24 7.35 19.12 12.41
C CYS A 24 6.42 20.17 11.78
N ILE A 25 5.51 19.75 10.89
CA ILE A 25 4.55 20.61 10.20
C ILE A 25 3.34 20.85 11.12
N PRO A 26 2.95 22.11 11.43
CA PRO A 26 1.79 22.39 12.28
C PRO A 26 0.47 21.97 11.61
N ASP A 27 -0.45 21.40 12.41
CA ASP A 27 -1.70 20.79 11.96
C ASP A 27 -2.63 21.79 11.23
N GLU A 28 -2.66 23.05 11.66
CA GLU A 28 -3.50 24.10 11.10
C GLU A 28 -3.04 24.59 9.71
N THR A 29 -1.87 24.17 9.25
CA THR A 29 -1.38 24.51 7.91
C THR A 29 -2.03 23.60 6.86
N PRO A 30 -2.12 24.01 5.58
CA PRO A 30 -2.60 23.14 4.51
C PRO A 30 -1.84 21.80 4.43
N ALA A 31 -0.53 21.80 4.67
CA ALA A 31 0.27 20.58 4.70
C ALA A 31 -0.02 19.74 5.97
N GLY A 32 -0.25 20.39 7.11
CA GLY A 32 -0.73 19.73 8.34
C GLY A 32 -2.07 19.01 8.15
N CYS A 33 -3.02 19.66 7.47
CA CYS A 33 -4.30 19.04 7.12
C CYS A 33 -4.11 17.80 6.23
N ILE A 34 -3.19 17.85 5.24
CA ILE A 34 -2.85 16.68 4.42
C ILE A 34 -2.27 15.55 5.29
N ILE A 35 -1.38 15.85 6.24
CA ILE A 35 -0.84 14.83 7.16
C ILE A 35 -1.94 14.15 7.98
N ILE A 36 -2.94 14.90 8.43
CA ILE A 36 -4.09 14.35 9.16
C ILE A 36 -4.83 13.35 8.27
N GLU A 37 -5.15 13.71 7.03
CA GLU A 37 -5.80 12.83 6.06
C GLU A 37 -4.97 11.56 5.79
N PHE A 38 -3.65 11.68 5.62
CA PHE A 38 -2.75 10.53 5.49
C PHE A 38 -2.86 9.60 6.71
N LYS A 39 -2.80 10.14 7.93
CA LYS A 39 -2.90 9.34 9.17
C LYS A 39 -4.26 8.66 9.28
N GLU A 40 -5.34 9.35 8.92
CA GLU A 40 -6.68 8.78 8.89
C GLU A 40 -6.80 7.62 7.89
N MET A 41 -6.25 7.77 6.68
CA MET A 41 -6.25 6.69 5.68
C MET A 41 -5.42 5.48 6.12
N ILE A 42 -4.21 5.70 6.66
CA ILE A 42 -3.36 4.62 7.19
C ILE A 42 -4.11 3.85 8.29
N TRP A 43 -4.68 4.57 9.26
CA TRP A 43 -5.40 3.94 10.37
C TRP A 43 -6.66 3.21 9.94
N SER A 44 -7.40 3.78 8.99
CA SER A 44 -8.61 3.15 8.43
C SER A 44 -8.28 1.79 7.83
N TYR A 45 -7.21 1.69 7.04
CA TYR A 45 -6.80 0.43 6.44
C TYR A 45 -6.16 -0.55 7.45
N ILE A 46 -5.45 -0.08 8.48
CA ILE A 46 -5.01 -0.95 9.59
C ILE A 46 -6.22 -1.54 10.33
N SER A 47 -7.24 -0.72 10.59
CA SER A 47 -8.47 -1.13 11.27
C SER A 47 -9.28 -2.11 10.41
N ASP A 48 -9.41 -1.85 9.11
CA ASP A 48 -10.05 -2.75 8.16
C ASP A 48 -9.34 -4.11 8.10
N ALA A 49 -8.01 -4.12 8.07
CA ALA A 49 -7.24 -5.37 8.08
C ALA A 49 -7.55 -6.23 9.31
N ALA A 50 -7.65 -5.62 10.50
CA ALA A 50 -8.05 -6.30 11.71
C ALA A 50 -9.49 -6.84 11.63
N ALA A 51 -10.43 -6.04 11.11
CA ALA A 51 -11.82 -6.47 10.93
C ALA A 51 -11.97 -7.62 9.91
N PHE A 52 -11.16 -7.65 8.85
CA PHE A 52 -11.13 -8.75 7.88
C PHE A 52 -10.51 -10.01 8.46
N ARG A 53 -9.48 -9.87 9.29
CA ARG A 53 -8.91 -11.01 10.05
C ARG A 53 -9.97 -11.67 10.92
N ASP A 54 -10.72 -10.89 11.69
CA ASP A 54 -11.79 -11.42 12.56
C ASP A 54 -12.90 -12.17 11.79
N ARG A 55 -13.02 -11.88 10.50
CA ARG A 55 -13.98 -12.52 9.57
C ARG A 55 -13.37 -13.68 8.77
N ASN A 56 -12.12 -14.08 9.05
CA ASN A 56 -11.36 -15.06 8.26
C ASN A 56 -11.32 -14.72 6.76
N ASP A 57 -11.04 -13.44 6.46
CA ASP A 57 -10.93 -12.90 5.10
C ASP A 57 -9.49 -12.45 4.78
N PRO A 58 -8.53 -13.38 4.66
CA PRO A 58 -7.12 -13.07 4.43
C PRO A 58 -6.88 -12.28 3.13
N VAL A 59 -7.73 -12.45 2.11
CA VAL A 59 -7.60 -11.70 0.85
C VAL A 59 -7.85 -10.19 1.06
N ASN A 60 -8.89 -9.83 1.82
CA ASN A 60 -9.15 -8.43 2.14
C ASN A 60 -8.25 -7.90 3.25
N GLU A 61 -7.84 -8.74 4.21
CA GLU A 61 -6.83 -8.38 5.22
C GLU A 61 -5.54 -7.94 4.54
N TYR A 62 -4.96 -8.80 3.69
CA TYR A 62 -3.70 -8.51 3.00
C TYR A 62 -3.78 -7.25 2.16
N ALA A 63 -4.86 -7.11 1.40
CA ALA A 63 -5.05 -5.90 0.61
C ALA A 63 -5.13 -4.65 1.50
N SER A 64 -5.84 -4.70 2.63
CA SER A 64 -5.90 -3.56 3.55
C SER A 64 -4.52 -3.21 4.10
N HIS A 65 -3.69 -4.20 4.44
CA HIS A 65 -2.28 -3.96 4.78
C HIS A 65 -1.49 -3.32 3.63
N THR A 66 -1.68 -3.75 2.38
CA THR A 66 -0.99 -3.15 1.22
C THR A 66 -1.38 -1.67 1.03
N TYR A 67 -2.65 -1.32 1.23
CA TYR A 67 -3.12 0.06 1.16
C TYR A 67 -2.56 0.91 2.31
N ALA A 68 -2.62 0.41 3.54
CA ALA A 68 -2.04 1.10 4.70
C ALA A 68 -0.53 1.34 4.52
N HIS A 69 0.21 0.34 4.02
CA HIS A 69 1.62 0.50 3.67
C HIS A 69 1.80 1.60 2.63
N GLY A 70 1.09 1.54 1.50
CA GLY A 70 1.24 2.53 0.43
C GLY A 70 1.02 3.97 0.90
N TRP A 71 0.02 4.21 1.76
CA TRP A 71 -0.20 5.53 2.36
C TRP A 71 0.95 5.95 3.29
N LEU A 72 1.44 5.05 4.14
CA LEU A 72 2.57 5.31 5.04
C LEU A 72 3.85 5.64 4.24
N ASP A 73 4.20 4.80 3.28
CA ASP A 73 5.40 4.94 2.44
C ASP A 73 5.35 6.23 1.62
N THR A 74 4.20 6.53 0.99
CA THR A 74 4.03 7.77 0.22
C THR A 74 4.19 9.02 1.11
N GLY A 75 3.65 9.00 2.34
CA GLY A 75 3.78 10.14 3.25
C GLY A 75 5.22 10.37 3.73
N ILE A 76 5.98 9.29 3.93
CA ILE A 76 7.42 9.36 4.23
C ILE A 76 8.19 9.88 3.02
N PHE A 77 7.93 9.33 1.83
CA PHE A 77 8.56 9.73 0.57
C PHE A 77 8.36 11.22 0.26
N LEU A 78 7.14 11.73 0.45
CA LEU A 78 6.82 13.14 0.25
C LEU A 78 7.38 14.07 1.33
N GLY A 79 7.98 13.52 2.39
CA GLY A 79 8.56 14.29 3.50
C GLY A 79 7.53 14.90 4.45
N TYR A 80 6.29 14.39 4.44
CA TYR A 80 5.23 14.90 5.32
C TYR A 80 5.42 14.47 6.77
N PHE A 81 5.97 13.28 6.99
CA PHE A 81 6.29 12.76 8.32
C PHE A 81 7.37 11.68 8.25
N THR A 82 7.91 11.31 9.41
CA THR A 82 8.84 10.18 9.57
C THR A 82 8.27 9.17 10.56
N THR A 83 8.77 7.93 10.50
CA THR A 83 8.52 6.88 11.50
C THR A 83 9.81 6.56 12.25
N SER A 84 9.72 6.11 13.50
CA SER A 84 10.89 5.70 14.31
C SER A 84 11.18 4.19 14.23
N THR A 85 10.54 3.48 13.30
CA THR A 85 10.71 2.04 13.08
C THR A 85 11.67 1.75 11.93
N PRO A 86 12.27 0.55 11.88
CA PRO A 86 12.97 0.09 10.68
C PRO A 86 12.05 0.09 9.45
N ASP A 87 12.67 0.07 8.27
CA ASP A 87 11.96 -0.06 7.00
C ASP A 87 11.09 -1.31 6.99
N LEU A 88 9.85 -1.13 6.54
CA LEU A 88 8.87 -2.21 6.47
C LEU A 88 8.96 -2.88 5.10
N CYS A 89 9.19 -4.19 5.09
CA CYS A 89 8.99 -5.00 3.89
C CYS A 89 7.63 -5.67 3.97
N LEU A 90 6.76 -5.38 3.00
CA LEU A 90 5.53 -6.15 2.85
C LEU A 90 5.90 -7.59 2.48
N PRO A 91 5.41 -8.62 3.20
CA PRO A 91 5.68 -10.00 2.82
C PRO A 91 5.08 -10.30 1.45
N GLY A 92 5.89 -10.89 0.56
CA GLY A 92 5.45 -11.36 -0.75
C GLY A 92 4.65 -12.64 -0.64
N ASP A 93 5.08 -13.55 0.23
CA ASP A 93 4.62 -14.94 0.37
C ASP A 93 3.43 -15.11 1.31
N PHE A 94 2.52 -14.14 1.29
CA PHE A 94 1.32 -14.24 2.11
C PHE A 94 0.43 -15.41 1.64
N ARG A 95 0.32 -16.43 2.50
CA ARG A 95 -0.42 -17.65 2.18
C ARG A 95 -1.92 -17.43 2.26
N ILE A 96 -2.53 -17.26 1.09
CA ILE A 96 -3.98 -17.30 0.94
C ILE A 96 -4.45 -18.76 0.86
N PRO A 97 -5.42 -19.19 1.70
CA PRO A 97 -6.02 -20.51 1.59
C PRO A 97 -6.58 -20.78 0.19
N VAL A 98 -6.44 -22.02 -0.29
CA VAL A 98 -6.80 -22.40 -1.67
C VAL A 98 -8.26 -22.09 -2.00
N GLU A 99 -9.14 -22.26 -1.02
CA GLU A 99 -10.57 -21.94 -1.13
C GLU A 99 -10.86 -20.45 -1.37
N GLN A 100 -9.90 -19.55 -1.13
CA GLN A 100 -10.03 -18.12 -1.38
C GLN A 100 -9.27 -17.65 -2.64
N HIS A 101 -8.66 -18.56 -3.41
CA HIS A 101 -7.88 -18.20 -4.61
C HIS A 101 -8.73 -17.55 -5.70
N ASP A 102 -9.98 -17.95 -5.89
CA ASP A 102 -10.88 -17.28 -6.84
C ASP A 102 -11.14 -15.83 -6.47
N LYS A 103 -11.31 -15.56 -5.17
CA LYS A 103 -11.47 -14.21 -4.63
C LYS A 103 -10.19 -13.39 -4.79
N LEU A 104 -9.03 -13.98 -4.49
CA LEU A 104 -7.74 -13.36 -4.72
C LEU A 104 -7.59 -12.96 -6.20
N LYS A 105 -7.88 -13.89 -7.12
CA LYS A 105 -7.81 -13.66 -8.56
C LYS A 105 -8.74 -12.55 -9.02
N GLU A 106 -10.01 -12.56 -8.59
CA GLU A 106 -10.96 -11.48 -8.89
C GLU A 106 -10.41 -10.13 -8.46
N LYS A 107 -9.90 -10.05 -7.23
CA LYS A 107 -9.43 -8.81 -6.61
C LYS A 107 -8.15 -8.30 -7.26
N THR A 108 -7.20 -9.17 -7.56
CA THR A 108 -5.98 -8.83 -8.31
C THR A 108 -6.33 -8.26 -9.68
N LEU A 109 -7.21 -8.94 -10.43
CA LEU A 109 -7.66 -8.44 -11.75
C LEU A 109 -8.42 -7.12 -11.64
N ARG A 110 -9.19 -6.92 -10.56
CA ARG A 110 -9.88 -5.65 -10.31
C ARG A 110 -8.88 -4.52 -10.04
N TYR A 111 -7.88 -4.74 -9.19
CA TYR A 111 -6.84 -3.75 -8.92
C TYR A 111 -5.96 -3.46 -10.13
N GLU A 112 -5.62 -4.46 -10.93
CA GLU A 112 -4.90 -4.27 -12.19
C GLU A 112 -5.68 -3.35 -13.15
N ARG A 113 -7.00 -3.55 -13.30
CA ARG A 113 -7.84 -2.67 -14.13
C ARG A 113 -7.88 -1.25 -13.57
N MET A 114 -8.06 -1.08 -12.26
CA MET A 114 -8.08 0.25 -11.65
C MET A 114 -6.74 0.98 -11.80
N LEU A 115 -5.61 0.27 -11.64
CA LEU A 115 -4.28 0.84 -11.85
C LEU A 115 -4.09 1.25 -13.32
N ARG A 116 -4.46 0.40 -14.27
CA ARG A 116 -4.41 0.73 -15.70
C ARG A 116 -5.24 1.97 -16.02
N ASP A 117 -6.48 2.02 -15.52
CA ASP A 117 -7.39 3.12 -15.81
C ASP A 117 -6.89 4.43 -15.18
N ALA A 118 -6.30 4.35 -13.97
CA ALA A 118 -5.62 5.47 -13.33
C ALA A 118 -4.41 5.94 -14.16
N LEU A 119 -3.51 5.04 -14.55
CA LEU A 119 -2.34 5.36 -15.39
C LEU A 119 -2.72 6.00 -16.73
N GLY A 120 -3.85 5.60 -17.31
CA GLY A 120 -4.37 6.21 -18.54
C GLY A 120 -5.02 7.58 -18.36
N SER A 121 -5.24 8.03 -17.11
CA SER A 121 -5.98 9.25 -16.78
C SER A 121 -5.16 10.29 -15.99
N VAL A 122 -4.10 9.87 -15.29
CA VAL A 122 -3.27 10.76 -14.47
C VAL A 122 -2.14 11.39 -15.28
N GLU A 123 -1.85 12.65 -14.98
CA GLU A 123 -0.69 13.37 -15.51
C GLU A 123 0.01 14.09 -14.35
N PRO A 124 1.35 14.29 -14.41
CA PRO A 124 2.07 15.06 -13.41
C PRO A 124 1.53 16.50 -13.32
N ALA A 125 0.82 16.81 -12.24
CA ALA A 125 0.27 18.14 -12.01
C ALA A 125 1.31 19.25 -11.77
N PRO A 126 2.43 19.02 -11.03
CA PRO A 126 3.43 20.06 -10.81
C PRO A 126 4.16 20.45 -12.11
N GLU A 127 4.36 21.74 -12.33
CA GLU A 127 5.16 22.25 -13.45
C GLU A 127 6.60 21.71 -13.43
N SER A 128 7.23 21.53 -14.59
CA SER A 128 8.54 20.88 -14.71
C SER A 128 9.71 21.53 -13.95
N GLY A 129 9.59 22.81 -13.59
CA GLY A 129 10.56 23.53 -12.76
C GLY A 129 10.30 23.43 -11.25
N SER A 130 9.17 22.84 -10.84
CA SER A 130 8.80 22.69 -9.42
C SER A 130 9.61 21.58 -8.75
N PRO A 131 9.99 21.76 -7.47
CA PRO A 131 10.61 20.69 -6.69
C PRO A 131 9.74 19.41 -6.60
N TYR A 132 8.42 19.52 -6.77
CA TYR A 132 7.51 18.37 -6.74
C TYR A 132 7.38 17.64 -8.08
N HIS A 133 7.88 18.18 -9.19
CA HIS A 133 7.76 17.52 -10.49
C HIS A 133 8.52 16.19 -10.52
N GLY A 134 9.73 16.17 -9.95
CA GLY A 134 10.52 14.94 -9.84
C GLY A 134 9.80 13.87 -9.01
N ALA A 135 9.15 14.26 -7.90
CA ALA A 135 8.36 13.35 -7.08
C ALA A 135 7.15 12.79 -7.85
N ALA A 136 6.43 13.64 -8.60
CA ALA A 136 5.30 13.22 -9.41
C ALA A 136 5.70 12.20 -10.50
N LEU A 137 6.82 12.46 -11.20
CA LEU A 137 7.36 11.52 -12.19
C LEU A 137 7.79 10.20 -11.56
N TRP A 138 8.39 10.24 -10.37
CA TRP A 138 8.81 9.04 -9.67
C TRP A 138 7.63 8.18 -9.23
N ILE A 139 6.56 8.78 -8.67
CA ILE A 139 5.34 8.06 -8.30
C ILE A 139 4.68 7.44 -9.54
N LEU A 140 4.59 8.19 -10.65
CA LEU A 140 4.06 7.67 -11.90
C LEU A 140 4.89 6.48 -12.40
N ARG A 141 6.22 6.59 -12.33
CA ARG A 141 7.14 5.53 -12.74
C ARG A 141 6.94 4.25 -11.93
N ILE A 142 6.79 4.34 -10.61
CA ILE A 142 6.52 3.17 -9.76
C ILE A 142 5.20 2.52 -10.12
N ALA A 143 4.16 3.32 -10.35
CA ALA A 143 2.87 2.81 -10.76
C ALA A 143 2.94 2.07 -12.12
N GLU A 144 3.69 2.61 -13.08
CA GLU A 144 3.96 1.96 -14.38
C GLU A 144 4.75 0.66 -14.22
N ASP A 145 5.85 0.67 -13.46
CA ASP A 145 6.69 -0.51 -13.24
C ASP A 145 5.88 -1.62 -12.53
N ALA A 146 5.06 -1.27 -11.54
CA ALA A 146 4.13 -2.20 -10.89
C ALA A 146 3.14 -2.81 -11.89
N TYR A 147 2.55 -2.01 -12.79
CA TYR A 147 1.65 -2.50 -13.84
C TYR A 147 2.34 -3.39 -14.89
N ILE A 148 3.60 -3.12 -15.21
CA ILE A 148 4.37 -3.96 -16.15
C ILE A 148 4.70 -5.31 -15.50
N LEU A 149 5.10 -5.30 -14.23
CA LEU A 149 5.40 -6.51 -13.46
C LEU A 149 4.17 -7.44 -13.40
N THR A 150 2.97 -6.90 -13.18
CA THR A 150 1.75 -7.73 -13.20
C THR A 150 1.54 -8.39 -14.55
N LYS A 151 1.75 -7.70 -15.68
CA LYS A 151 1.60 -8.30 -17.02
C LYS A 151 2.57 -9.45 -17.29
N ASN A 152 3.83 -9.30 -16.84
CA ASN A 152 4.85 -10.32 -17.06
C ASN A 152 4.60 -11.61 -16.24
N GLN A 153 3.82 -11.51 -15.15
CA GLN A 153 3.41 -12.67 -14.34
C GLN A 153 2.22 -13.45 -14.94
N HIS A 154 1.49 -12.89 -15.91
CA HIS A 154 0.31 -13.52 -16.53
C HIS A 154 0.61 -14.50 -17.68
N HIS A 155 1.86 -14.99 -17.83
CA HIS A 155 2.16 -16.06 -18.79
C HIS A 155 1.53 -17.40 -18.34
N PRO A 156 0.87 -18.15 -19.24
CA PRO A 156 0.26 -19.44 -18.93
C PRO A 156 1.37 -20.44 -18.61
N GLY A 157 1.64 -20.66 -17.32
CA GLY A 157 2.70 -21.55 -16.84
C GLY A 157 3.42 -21.07 -15.58
N THR A 158 3.27 -19.80 -15.20
CA THR A 158 3.86 -19.29 -13.96
C THR A 158 2.97 -19.68 -12.78
N ILE A 159 3.48 -20.55 -11.92
CA ILE A 159 2.91 -20.83 -10.60
C ILE A 159 2.79 -19.49 -9.89
N TYR A 160 1.60 -19.15 -9.38
CA TYR A 160 1.43 -18.06 -8.42
C TYR A 160 2.21 -18.43 -7.16
N THR A 161 3.49 -18.10 -7.13
CA THR A 161 4.18 -17.88 -5.88
C THR A 161 3.75 -16.49 -5.44
N ALA A 162 2.76 -16.46 -4.54
CA ALA A 162 2.80 -15.45 -3.49
C ALA A 162 4.21 -15.53 -2.89
#